data_AF-A0A941VN91-F1
#
_entry.id   AF-A0A941VN91-F1
#
_cell.length_a   1.000
_cell.length_b   1.000
_cell.length_c   1.000
_cell.angle_alpha   90.00
_cell.angle_beta   90.00
_cell.angle_gamma   90.00
#
_symmetry.space_group_name_H-M   'P 1'
#
loop_
_entity.id
_entity.type
_entity.pdbx_description
1 polymer ?
#
loop_
_entity_poly.entity_id
_entity_poly.type
_entity_poly.pdbx_seq_one_letter_code
_entity_poly.pdbx_strand_id
1 'polypeptide(L)'
;TVIGDHGVVEYSSAGRPVTVYWSDGCQELLAPEEKDGYQAEIEYFLDCCRQGCRPEKCPPEESSLAVKLTKLMVDAREKKGEKVRCRF
;
A
#
# COMPACT_ATOMS: atom_id res chain seq x y z
N THR A 1 10.06 -0.76 -3.68
CA THR A 1 10.28 -1.37 -5.01
C THR A 1 9.32 -2.51 -5.19
N VAL A 2 8.68 -2.58 -6.35
CA VAL A 2 7.80 -3.69 -6.76
C VAL A 2 8.40 -4.28 -8.04
N ILE A 3 8.60 -5.59 -8.08
CA ILE A 3 9.13 -6.30 -9.24
C ILE A 3 7.96 -7.06 -9.87
N GLY A 4 7.72 -6.82 -11.16
CA GLY A 4 6.76 -7.58 -11.96
C GLY A 4 7.45 -8.27 -13.13
N ASP A 5 6.68 -9.05 -13.88
CA ASP A 5 7.21 -9.87 -14.98
C ASP A 5 7.86 -9.04 -16.11
N HIS A 6 7.42 -7.79 -16.28
CA HIS A 6 7.82 -6.93 -17.40
C HIS A 6 8.69 -5.73 -17.00
N GLY A 7 8.94 -5.53 -15.70
CA GLY A 7 9.69 -4.39 -15.22
C GLY A 7 9.64 -4.21 -13.71
N VAL A 8 10.28 -3.14 -13.26
CA VAL A 8 10.41 -2.78 -11.84
C VAL A 8 9.83 -1.39 -11.61
N VAL A 9 8.94 -1.26 -10.63
CA VAL A 9 8.44 0.04 -10.15
C VAL A 9 9.23 0.44 -8.91
N GLU A 10 9.95 1.55 -8.98
CA GLU A 10 10.65 2.17 -7.86
C GLU A 10 9.85 3.36 -7.33
N TYR A 11 9.35 3.22 -6.10
CA TYR A 11 8.73 4.30 -5.34
C TYR A 11 9.67 4.77 -4.22
N SER A 12 9.68 6.08 -3.96
CA SER A 12 10.51 6.72 -2.95
C SER A 12 9.70 7.74 -2.14
N SER A 13 9.50 7.46 -0.85
CA SER A 13 8.87 8.42 0.08
C SER A 13 9.71 9.68 0.33
N ALA A 14 10.98 9.71 -0.09
CA ALA A 14 11.84 10.88 -0.04
C ALA A 14 11.55 11.92 -1.16
N GLY A 15 10.44 11.80 -1.88
CA GLY A 15 10.01 12.78 -2.90
C GLY A 15 10.69 12.65 -4.27
N ARG A 16 11.34 11.51 -4.55
CA ARG A 16 11.82 11.21 -5.91
C ARG A 16 10.63 10.77 -6.77
N PRO A 17 10.58 11.12 -8.07
CA PRO A 17 9.56 10.63 -8.97
C PRO A 17 9.49 9.10 -8.96
N VAL A 18 8.30 8.55 -9.17
CA VAL A 18 8.14 7.11 -9.34
C VAL A 18 8.67 6.73 -10.71
N THR A 19 9.58 5.77 -10.77
CA THR A 19 10.19 5.33 -12.02
C THR A 19 9.83 3.88 -12.31
N VAL A 20 9.42 3.61 -13.55
CA VAL A 20 9.29 2.25 -14.08
C VAL A 20 10.53 1.95 -14.92
N TYR A 21 11.22 0.86 -14.60
CA TYR A 21 12.32 0.31 -15.39
C TYR A 21 11.80 -0.91 -16.14
N TRP A 22 11.63 -0.78 -17.44
CA TRP A 22 11.09 -1.81 -18.30
C TRP A 22 12.14 -2.86 -18.67
N SER A 23 11.69 -4.07 -18.98
CA SER A 23 12.55 -5.19 -19.38
C SER A 23 13.29 -4.99 -20.70
N ASP A 24 12.80 -4.10 -21.57
CA ASP A 24 13.46 -3.68 -22.81
C ASP A 24 14.56 -2.62 -22.58
N GLY A 25 14.79 -2.22 -21.33
CA GLY A 25 15.76 -1.20 -20.95
C GLY A 25 15.21 0.23 -20.98
N CYS A 26 13.95 0.44 -21.38
CA CYS A 26 13.31 1.74 -21.31
C CYS A 26 13.03 2.16 -19.86
N GLN A 27 12.97 3.47 -19.62
CA GLN A 27 12.60 4.05 -18.34
C GLN A 27 11.46 5.03 -18.52
N GLU A 28 10.49 4.98 -17.61
CA GLU A 28 9.35 5.88 -17.60
C GLU A 28 9.22 6.55 -16.23
N LEU A 29 9.15 7.87 -16.22
CA LEU A 29 8.85 8.65 -15.02
C LEU A 29 7.34 8.82 -14.94
N LEU A 30 6.72 8.28 -13.89
CA LEU A 30 5.30 8.50 -13.65
C LEU A 30 5.10 9.88 -13.06
N ALA A 31 4.20 10.66 -13.67
CA ALA A 31 3.79 11.94 -13.15
C ALA A 31 3.09 11.73 -11.79
N PRO A 32 3.44 12.52 -10.75
CA PRO A 32 2.69 12.49 -9.51
C PRO A 32 1.26 13.00 -9.77
N GLU A 33 0.28 12.47 -9.06
CA GLU A 33 -1.03 13.11 -9.01
C GLU A 33 -0.92 14.48 -8.32
N GLU A 34 -1.67 15.46 -8.81
CA GLU A 34 -1.70 16.80 -8.21
C GLU A 34 -2.37 16.81 -6.83
N LYS A 35 -3.23 15.81 -6.58
CA LYS A 35 -4.00 15.71 -5.34
C LYS A 35 -3.22 14.94 -4.29
N ASP A 36 -3.11 15.54 -3.10
CA ASP A 36 -2.54 14.86 -1.95
C ASP A 36 -3.37 13.62 -1.57
N GLY A 37 -2.69 12.51 -1.29
CA GLY A 37 -3.33 11.24 -0.99
C GLY A 37 -4.17 11.29 0.29
N TYR A 38 -3.70 11.99 1.33
CA TYR A 38 -4.45 12.12 2.58
C TYR A 38 -5.69 12.99 2.40
N GLN A 39 -5.57 14.11 1.67
CA GLN A 39 -6.72 14.91 1.28
C GLN A 39 -7.76 14.06 0.51
N ALA A 40 -7.32 13.27 -0.46
CA ALA A 40 -8.21 12.40 -1.23
C ALA A 40 -8.95 11.36 -0.38
N GLU A 41 -8.28 10.77 0.61
CA GLU A 41 -8.89 9.82 1.56
C GLU A 41 -9.96 10.47 2.43
N ILE A 42 -9.69 11.67 2.97
CA ILE A 42 -10.65 12.38 3.83
C ILE A 42 -11.88 12.83 3.04
N GLU A 43 -11.68 13.38 1.83
CA GLU A 43 -12.80 13.77 0.97
C GLU A 43 -13.70 12.57 0.62
N TYR A 44 -13.10 11.43 0.29
CA TYR A 44 -13.84 10.19 0.06
C TYR A 44 -14.68 9.78 1.29
N PHE A 45 -14.09 9.82 2.49
CA PHE A 45 -14.81 9.48 3.72
C PHE A 45 -15.98 10.42 4.01
N LEU A 46 -15.78 11.73 3.80
CA LEU A 46 -16.83 12.73 3.96
C LEU A 46 -17.98 12.50 2.97
N ASP A 47 -17.68 12.12 1.74
CA ASP A 47 -18.70 11.84 0.73
C ASP A 47 -19.52 10.60 1.08
N CYS A 48 -18.89 9.52 1.59
CA CYS A 48 -19.62 8.38 2.13
C CYS A 48 -20.58 8.77 3.26
N CYS A 49 -20.11 9.61 4.19
CA CYS A 49 -20.94 10.11 5.29
C CYS A 49 -22.14 10.92 4.77
N ARG A 50 -21.93 11.80 3.80
CA ARG A 50 -22.99 12.65 3.22
C ARG A 50 -24.05 11.83 2.47
N GLN A 51 -23.62 10.78 1.79
CA GLN A 51 -24.50 9.90 1.01
C GLN A 51 -25.15 8.80 1.88
N GLY A 52 -24.72 8.63 3.13
CA GLY A 52 -25.19 7.58 4.02
C GLY A 52 -24.80 6.18 3.55
N CYS A 53 -23.68 6.05 2.83
CA CYS A 53 -23.19 4.75 2.33
C CYS A 53 -21.96 4.26 3.11
N ARG A 54 -21.77 2.94 3.10
CA ARG A 54 -20.59 2.30 3.71
C ARG A 54 -19.37 2.51 2.80
N PRO A 55 -18.20 2.89 3.33
CA PRO A 55 -16.96 2.90 2.56
C PRO A 55 -16.57 1.50 2.06
N GLU A 56 -16.21 1.40 0.78
CA GLU A 56 -15.63 0.20 0.17
C GLU A 56 -14.11 0.15 0.30
N LYS A 57 -13.45 1.31 0.29
CA LYS A 57 -12.00 1.43 0.54
C LYS A 57 -11.69 1.37 2.04
N CYS A 58 -10.64 0.64 2.40
CA CYS A 58 -10.16 0.45 3.77
C CYS A 58 -11.24 0.04 4.78
N PRO A 59 -12.03 -1.03 4.50
CA PRO A 59 -13.05 -1.49 5.42
C PRO A 59 -12.43 -1.97 6.76
N PRO A 60 -13.20 -1.96 7.86
CA PRO A 60 -12.70 -2.36 9.19
C PRO A 60 -12.07 -3.75 9.22
N GLU A 61 -12.59 -4.67 8.42
CA GLU A 61 -12.12 -6.05 8.33
C GLU A 61 -10.69 -6.12 7.77
N GLU A 62 -10.37 -5.36 6.73
CA GLU A 62 -9.02 -5.26 6.16
C GLU A 62 -8.03 -4.64 7.16
N SER A 63 -8.46 -3.59 7.86
CA SER A 63 -7.65 -3.00 8.93
C SER A 63 -7.37 -4.01 10.05
N SER A 64 -8.36 -4.83 10.39
CA SER A 64 -8.19 -5.90 11.39
C SER A 64 -7.16 -6.96 10.94
N LEU A 65 -7.14 -7.29 9.65
CA LEU A 65 -6.18 -8.23 9.06
C LEU A 65 -4.76 -7.67 9.09
N ALA A 66 -4.58 -6.38 8.80
CA ALA A 66 -3.28 -5.71 8.89
C ALA A 66 -2.70 -5.77 10.31
N VAL A 67 -3.53 -5.50 11.34
CA VAL A 67 -3.10 -5.59 12.74
C VAL A 67 -2.72 -7.02 13.12
N LYS A 68 -3.53 -8.00 12.72
CA LYS A 68 -3.27 -9.43 12.94
C LYS A 68 -1.95 -9.88 12.30
N LEU A 69 -1.69 -9.49 11.06
CA LEU A 69 -0.44 -9.77 10.36
C LEU A 69 0.76 -9.12 11.08
N THR A 70 0.62 -7.86 11.51
CA THR A 70 1.69 -7.12 12.21
C THR A 70 2.10 -7.84 13.50
N LYS A 71 1.13 -8.40 14.25
CA LYS A 71 1.43 -9.21 15.44
C LYS A 71 2.28 -10.45 15.12
N LEU A 72 1.96 -11.16 14.03
CA LEU A 72 2.78 -12.31 13.61
C LEU A 72 4.21 -11.91 13.20
N MET A 73 4.38 -10.71 12.61
CA MET A 73 5.70 -10.19 12.28
C MET A 73 6.53 -9.88 13.54
N VAL A 74 5.87 -9.37 14.60
CA VAL A 74 6.50 -9.18 15.92
C VAL A 74 6.91 -10.53 16.52
N ASP A 75 6.01 -11.52 16.54
CA ASP A 75 6.30 -12.86 17.04
C ASP A 75 7.48 -13.52 16.29
N ALA A 76 7.52 -13.39 14.97
CA ALA A 76 8.61 -13.91 14.14
C ALA A 76 9.94 -13.23 14.48
N ARG A 77 9.92 -11.92 14.71
CA ARG A 77 11.11 -11.14 15.11
C ARG A 77 11.65 -11.61 16.46
N GLU A 78 10.79 -11.83 17.44
CA GLU A 78 11.19 -12.35 18.76
C GLU A 78 11.83 -13.75 18.67
N LYS A 79 11.36 -14.55 17.72
CA LYS A 79 11.92 -15.87 17.37
C LYS A 79 13.06 -15.80 16.35
N LYS A 80 13.74 -14.66 16.23
CA LYS A 80 14.92 -14.48 15.36
C LYS A 80 14.67 -14.80 13.87
N GLY A 81 13.46 -14.51 13.39
CA GLY A 81 13.09 -14.68 11.98
C GLY A 81 12.54 -16.06 11.62
N GLU A 82 12.18 -16.88 12.61
CA GLU A 82 11.47 -18.14 12.35
C GLU A 82 10.15 -17.91 11.61
N LYS A 83 9.80 -18.86 10.73
CA LYS A 83 8.52 -18.82 10.00
C LYS A 83 7.37 -19.04 10.98
N VAL A 84 6.47 -18.06 11.07
CA VAL A 84 5.23 -18.15 11.85
C VAL A 84 4.08 -18.50 10.93
N ARG A 85 3.22 -19.42 11.37
CA ARG A 85 2.05 -19.83 10.58
C ARG A 85 0.96 -18.75 10.65
N CYS A 86 0.58 -18.21 9.50
CA CYS A 86 -0.56 -17.30 9.36
C CYS A 86 -1.87 -18.11 9.25
N ARG A 87 -2.83 -17.89 10.16
CA ARG A 87 -4.17 -18.53 10.15
C ARG A 87 -5.21 -17.48 10.50
N PHE A 88 -5.64 -16.69 9.52
CA PHE A 88 -6.75 -15.77 9.65
C PHE A 88 -7.85 -16.13 8.66
#